data_AF-A0A1V5NEG6-F1
#
_entry.id   AF-A0A1V5NEG6-F1
#
_cell.length_a   1.000
_cell.length_b   1.000
_cell.length_c   1.000
_cell.angle_alpha   90.00
_cell.angle_beta   90.00
_cell.angle_gamma   90.00
#
_symmetry.space_group_name_H-M   'P 1'
#
loop_
_entity.id
_entity.type
_entity.pdbx_description
1 polymer ?
#
loop_
_entity_poly.entity_id
_entity_poly.type
_entity_poly.pdbx_seq_one_letter_code
_entity_poly.pdbx_strand_id
1 'polypeptide(L)'
;MDINNNDNSNQNIPSSNATVLEPPPLPSNQTTSGEYFRKLLSLTGGSLFYCLSAFAIIYGVAQTIGPLLADGKNLKEALMCVVTLNIYELSLLAVLVVIVVFRNVTDDAISLIVIAALFLITSGATLGTAGYREPRICLYIGLICSVLGFAKLLVLKKNIKIKIGVVSFAGITLVLLWNFLTGTLMSDFLLSGTANPEKMQERWIAGWCVFLSGILLTFLESAGVSQSKIDENNNRNVFLHRYSMARLFAILLFAAGCAHIYGMAYMFSIKHYLGDYLPFTVMISLMIYEFVRSLKKPQPELELFILCIPACFFIVALADSQIKTGWGLNLNILWYPPILAGITGAVIFTLGIKNKSDCLKYVSAVYVLLALLTVKYSPARPEELNWKFAGVFIVTALLLLGIIKKNIALCVLSIFILSFGLLSMNSLESISKRFGLTVGGTMAICCGSGLLALCIGFGKKSPQILSLFASFVLMLGLFDFILANSSWVLFPIAMVVIVTGVIVLLRTRHIAPLIILLIPFCYKMYGIGRSLSNWRAIIAGFLFLFIGAFFSYIKGKKSEKLINQGNGTNPLMNQGAK
;
A
#
# COMPACT_ATOMS: atom_id res chain seq x y z
N MET A 1 -74.46 -13.17 22.46
CA MET A 1 -73.73 -13.66 21.29
C MET A 1 -72.23 -13.64 21.54
N ASP A 2 -71.56 -14.74 21.82
CA ASP A 2 -71.86 -15.96 22.58
C ASP A 2 -70.62 -16.83 22.45
N ILE A 3 -70.29 -17.50 23.56
CA ILE A 3 -69.71 -18.85 23.62
C ILE A 3 -68.22 -18.98 23.24
N ASN A 4 -67.41 -19.03 24.31
CA ASN A 4 -66.45 -20.09 24.62
C ASN A 4 -66.26 -21.19 23.57
N ASN A 5 -65.00 -21.57 23.29
CA ASN A 5 -64.67 -22.97 23.47
C ASN A 5 -63.19 -23.16 23.83
N ASN A 6 -63.03 -23.62 25.07
CA ASN A 6 -61.93 -24.45 25.53
C ASN A 6 -61.81 -25.66 24.60
N ASP A 7 -60.62 -25.93 24.09
CA ASP A 7 -60.21 -27.30 23.80
C ASP A 7 -58.91 -27.59 24.54
N ASN A 8 -59.09 -28.14 25.74
CA ASN A 8 -58.10 -28.90 26.48
C ASN A 8 -57.93 -30.26 25.78
N SER A 9 -57.07 -30.32 24.77
CA SER A 9 -56.54 -31.60 24.31
C SER A 9 -55.29 -31.95 25.12
N ASN A 10 -55.50 -32.76 26.16
CA ASN A 10 -54.49 -33.57 26.82
C ASN A 10 -53.69 -34.36 25.77
N GLN A 11 -52.48 -33.91 25.45
CA GLN A 11 -51.47 -34.75 24.83
C GLN A 11 -50.48 -35.19 25.91
N ASN A 12 -50.63 -36.45 26.32
CA ASN A 12 -49.59 -37.20 26.99
C ASN A 12 -48.35 -37.20 26.10
N ILE A 13 -47.39 -36.34 26.42
CA ILE A 13 -46.05 -36.38 25.85
C ILE A 13 -45.36 -37.58 26.53
N PRO A 14 -45.01 -38.65 25.79
CA PRO A 14 -44.11 -39.66 26.32
C PRO A 14 -42.78 -38.95 26.58
N SER A 15 -42.26 -39.06 27.78
CA SER A 15 -40.88 -38.70 28.11
C SER A 15 -39.95 -39.58 27.27
N SER A 16 -39.71 -39.20 26.02
CA SER A 16 -38.65 -39.75 25.20
C SER A 16 -37.35 -39.29 25.85
N ASN A 17 -36.65 -40.22 26.49
CA ASN A 17 -35.26 -40.06 26.84
C ASN A 17 -34.52 -39.61 25.57
N ALA A 18 -34.25 -38.31 25.48
CA ALA A 18 -33.40 -37.74 24.46
C ALA A 18 -32.00 -38.28 24.75
N THR A 19 -31.67 -39.43 24.16
CA THR A 19 -30.30 -39.83 23.91
C THR A 19 -29.68 -38.70 23.12
N VAL A 20 -28.91 -37.88 23.83
CA VAL A 20 -28.05 -36.84 23.27
C VAL A 20 -27.16 -37.55 22.25
N LEU A 21 -27.52 -37.46 20.97
CA LEU A 21 -26.68 -37.87 19.87
C LEU A 21 -25.46 -36.96 19.91
N GLU A 22 -24.37 -37.47 20.47
CA GLU A 22 -23.08 -36.81 20.34
C GLU A 22 -22.79 -36.61 18.85
N PRO A 23 -22.40 -35.38 18.44
CA PRO A 23 -22.03 -35.13 17.06
C PRO A 23 -20.89 -36.07 16.66
N PRO A 24 -20.91 -36.63 15.43
CA PRO A 24 -19.88 -37.53 14.98
C PRO A 24 -18.49 -36.89 15.15
N PRO A 25 -17.50 -37.61 15.67
CA PRO A 25 -16.17 -37.06 15.91
C PRO A 25 -15.60 -36.54 14.59
N LEU A 26 -15.22 -35.26 14.59
CA LEU A 26 -14.50 -34.64 13.49
C LEU A 26 -13.24 -35.47 13.21
N PRO A 27 -12.98 -35.85 11.94
CA PRO A 27 -11.82 -36.67 11.61
C PRO A 27 -10.54 -35.97 12.07
N SER A 28 -9.83 -36.62 12.98
CA SER A 28 -8.51 -36.21 13.43
C SER A 28 -7.50 -36.46 12.31
N ASN A 29 -7.43 -35.52 11.37
CA ASN A 29 -6.36 -35.46 10.38
C ASN A 29 -5.04 -35.10 11.08
N GLN A 30 -4.39 -36.09 11.69
CA GLN A 30 -2.94 -36.06 11.86
C GLN A 30 -2.31 -36.20 10.49
N THR A 31 -2.29 -35.10 9.75
CA THR A 31 -1.43 -34.98 8.58
C THR A 31 0.01 -34.99 9.08
N THR A 32 0.68 -36.13 8.92
CA THR A 32 2.12 -36.29 9.14
C THR A 32 2.89 -35.16 8.42
N SER A 33 4.08 -34.77 8.87
CA SER A 33 4.91 -33.80 8.13
C SER A 33 5.16 -34.23 6.67
N GLY A 34 5.17 -35.55 6.43
CA GLY A 34 5.14 -36.16 5.09
C GLY A 34 3.84 -35.92 4.32
N GLU A 35 2.69 -35.86 4.99
CA GLU A 35 1.43 -35.38 4.40
C GLU A 35 1.43 -33.87 4.18
N TYR A 36 2.00 -33.03 5.04
CA TYR A 36 2.15 -31.60 4.72
C TYR A 36 3.08 -31.39 3.53
N PHE A 37 4.16 -32.17 3.40
CA PHE A 37 5.07 -32.08 2.25
C PHE A 37 4.48 -32.71 0.99
N ARG A 38 3.71 -33.81 1.09
CA ARG A 38 2.92 -34.36 -0.02
C ARG A 38 1.78 -33.44 -0.42
N LYS A 39 1.13 -32.79 0.55
CA LYS A 39 0.02 -31.85 0.34
C LYS A 39 0.54 -30.54 -0.19
N LEU A 40 1.72 -30.08 0.26
CA LEU A 40 2.48 -28.98 -0.33
C LEU A 40 2.87 -29.36 -1.76
N LEU A 41 3.57 -30.47 -2.01
CA LEU A 41 3.92 -30.95 -3.37
C LEU A 41 2.70 -31.20 -4.26
N SER A 42 1.56 -31.63 -3.72
CA SER A 42 0.31 -31.80 -4.46
C SER A 42 -0.42 -30.47 -4.68
N LEU A 43 -0.22 -29.47 -3.81
CA LEU A 43 -0.77 -28.11 -3.93
C LEU A 43 0.14 -27.21 -4.80
N THR A 44 1.44 -27.48 -4.83
CA THR A 44 2.44 -26.70 -5.58
C THR A 44 2.84 -27.38 -6.89
N GLY A 45 2.44 -28.62 -7.18
CA GLY A 45 2.67 -29.27 -8.48
C GLY A 45 4.11 -29.14 -9.01
N GLY A 46 4.26 -29.18 -10.33
CA GLY A 46 5.53 -28.87 -11.01
C GLY A 46 5.94 -27.40 -10.88
N SER A 47 5.05 -26.52 -10.39
CA SER A 47 5.28 -25.06 -10.30
C SER A 47 6.52 -24.65 -9.49
N LEU A 48 6.85 -25.37 -8.41
CA LEU A 48 8.04 -25.09 -7.61
C LEU A 48 9.33 -25.37 -8.41
N PHE A 49 9.33 -26.46 -9.20
CA PHE A 49 10.46 -26.80 -10.07
C PHE A 49 10.58 -25.82 -11.25
N TYR A 50 9.47 -25.31 -11.79
CA TYR A 50 9.50 -24.26 -12.81
C TYR A 50 10.05 -22.94 -12.25
N CYS A 51 9.63 -22.53 -11.05
CA CYS A 51 10.16 -21.34 -10.38
C CYS A 51 11.66 -21.49 -10.03
N LEU A 52 12.10 -22.67 -9.59
CA LEU A 52 13.51 -22.97 -9.35
C LEU A 52 14.33 -23.00 -10.66
N SER A 53 13.78 -23.55 -11.74
CA SER A 53 14.41 -23.52 -13.07
C SER A 53 14.56 -22.09 -13.58
N ALA A 54 13.51 -21.28 -13.46
CA ALA A 54 13.54 -19.86 -13.82
C ALA A 54 14.55 -19.09 -12.96
N PHE A 55 14.60 -19.35 -11.65
CA PHE A 55 15.57 -18.72 -10.75
C PHE A 55 17.01 -19.10 -11.11
N ALA A 56 17.28 -20.38 -11.42
CA ALA A 56 18.60 -20.85 -11.84
C ALA A 56 19.04 -20.20 -13.15
N ILE A 57 18.12 -20.00 -14.11
CA ILE A 57 18.43 -19.34 -15.38
C ILE A 57 18.61 -17.83 -15.20
N ILE A 58 17.76 -17.16 -14.41
CA ILE A 58 17.92 -15.74 -14.09
C ILE A 58 19.27 -15.51 -13.39
N TYR A 59 19.63 -16.38 -12.45
CA TYR A 59 20.92 -16.34 -11.77
C TYR A 59 22.09 -16.57 -12.74
N GLY A 60 22.03 -17.60 -13.59
CA GLY A 60 23.06 -17.88 -14.59
C GLY A 60 23.22 -16.75 -15.62
N VAL A 61 22.12 -16.14 -16.04
CA VAL A 61 22.10 -14.99 -16.95
C VAL A 61 22.69 -13.76 -16.26
N ALA A 62 22.34 -13.48 -15.00
CA ALA A 62 22.93 -12.39 -14.24
C ALA A 62 24.46 -12.56 -14.08
N GLN A 63 24.92 -13.78 -13.81
CA GLN A 63 26.36 -14.10 -13.77
C GLN A 63 27.06 -14.02 -15.12
N THR A 64 26.35 -14.23 -16.23
CA THR A 64 26.92 -14.13 -17.58
C THR A 64 26.97 -12.67 -18.05
N ILE A 65 25.89 -11.92 -17.83
CA ILE A 65 25.74 -10.52 -18.23
C ILE A 65 26.65 -9.59 -17.42
N GLY A 66 26.84 -9.84 -16.11
CA GLY A 66 27.67 -9.00 -15.24
C GLY A 66 29.11 -8.80 -15.77
N PRO A 67 29.88 -9.89 -16.00
CA PRO A 67 31.21 -9.82 -16.61
C PRO A 67 31.19 -9.28 -18.04
N LEU A 68 30.16 -9.61 -18.84
CA LEU A 68 30.00 -9.07 -20.21
C LEU A 68 29.85 -7.54 -20.24
N LEU A 69 29.15 -6.97 -19.27
CA LEU A 69 29.06 -5.52 -19.05
C LEU A 69 30.37 -4.92 -18.57
N ALA A 70 31.20 -5.68 -17.84
CA ALA A 70 32.46 -5.21 -17.29
C ALA A 70 33.63 -5.25 -18.30
N ASP A 71 33.77 -6.35 -19.05
CA ASP A 71 34.95 -6.60 -19.90
C ASP A 71 34.79 -6.16 -21.36
N GLY A 72 33.56 -5.89 -21.83
CA GLY A 72 33.32 -5.12 -23.05
C GLY A 72 33.90 -5.67 -24.37
N LYS A 73 34.42 -6.91 -24.43
CA LYS A 73 35.16 -7.41 -25.61
C LYS A 73 34.44 -8.42 -26.52
N ASN A 74 33.42 -9.19 -26.07
CA ASN A 74 32.81 -10.22 -26.95
C ASN A 74 31.31 -10.02 -27.30
N LEU A 75 31.00 -9.37 -28.44
CA LEU A 75 29.61 -9.23 -28.98
C LEU A 75 28.95 -10.60 -29.23
N LYS A 76 29.75 -11.57 -29.69
CA LYS A 76 29.33 -12.94 -29.95
C LYS A 76 28.71 -13.59 -28.71
N GLU A 77 29.28 -13.37 -27.53
CA GLU A 77 28.79 -13.98 -26.28
C GLU A 77 27.45 -13.37 -25.85
N ALA A 78 27.29 -12.05 -25.98
CA ALA A 78 26.01 -11.39 -25.72
C ALA A 78 24.90 -11.88 -26.65
N LEU A 79 25.19 -12.01 -27.96
CA LEU A 79 24.24 -12.55 -28.94
C LEU A 79 23.90 -14.02 -28.67
N MET A 80 24.89 -14.85 -28.31
CA MET A 80 24.64 -16.24 -27.91
C MET A 80 23.76 -16.34 -26.66
N CYS A 81 23.91 -15.40 -25.71
CA CYS A 81 23.03 -15.31 -24.54
C CYS A 81 21.58 -14.97 -24.94
N VAL A 82 21.38 -13.98 -25.83
CA VAL A 82 20.04 -13.62 -26.36
C VAL A 82 19.40 -14.80 -27.10
N VAL A 83 20.16 -15.52 -27.93
CA VAL A 83 19.68 -16.72 -28.64
C VAL A 83 19.28 -17.80 -27.64
N THR A 84 20.12 -18.08 -26.63
CA THR A 84 19.85 -19.08 -25.60
C THR A 84 18.58 -18.74 -24.80
N LEU A 85 18.40 -17.47 -24.42
CA LEU A 85 17.19 -16.99 -23.73
C LEU A 85 15.94 -17.18 -24.59
N ASN A 86 16.00 -16.85 -25.88
CA ASN A 86 14.86 -17.03 -26.79
C ASN A 86 14.52 -18.51 -27.02
N ILE A 87 15.53 -19.39 -27.12
CA ILE A 87 15.31 -20.85 -27.23
C ILE A 87 14.67 -21.40 -25.96
N TYR A 88 15.15 -20.97 -24.79
CA TYR A 88 14.56 -21.38 -23.51
C TYR A 88 13.11 -20.89 -23.39
N GLU A 89 12.84 -19.64 -23.74
CA GLU A 89 11.49 -19.07 -23.72
C GLU A 89 10.55 -19.79 -24.70
N LEU A 90 11.03 -20.13 -25.90
CA LEU A 90 10.27 -20.93 -26.87
C LEU A 90 9.97 -22.34 -26.33
N SER A 91 10.93 -22.94 -25.62
CA SER A 91 10.76 -24.24 -24.97
C SER A 91 9.72 -24.18 -23.86
N LEU A 92 9.74 -23.13 -23.02
CA LEU A 92 8.72 -22.90 -22.00
C LEU A 92 7.33 -22.70 -22.61
N LEU A 93 7.23 -21.94 -23.70
CA LEU A 93 5.97 -21.75 -24.40
C LEU A 93 5.46 -23.07 -25.01
N ALA A 94 6.34 -23.88 -25.59
CA ALA A 94 5.99 -25.20 -26.11
C ALA A 94 5.48 -26.12 -24.98
N VAL A 95 6.17 -26.16 -23.83
CA VAL A 95 5.74 -26.92 -22.65
C VAL A 95 4.39 -26.41 -22.13
N LEU A 96 4.19 -25.09 -22.04
CA LEU A 96 2.93 -24.49 -21.64
C LEU A 96 1.78 -24.88 -22.60
N VAL A 97 2.00 -24.80 -23.91
CA VAL A 97 1.03 -25.22 -24.92
C VAL A 97 0.73 -26.70 -24.78
N VAL A 98 1.74 -27.55 -24.57
CA VAL A 98 1.54 -28.99 -24.39
C VAL A 98 0.70 -29.28 -23.14
N ILE A 99 1.03 -28.66 -22.00
CA ILE A 99 0.34 -28.85 -20.73
C ILE A 99 -1.13 -28.38 -20.82
N VAL A 100 -1.35 -27.18 -21.36
CA VAL A 100 -2.69 -26.58 -21.41
C VAL A 100 -3.57 -27.26 -22.47
N VAL A 101 -3.05 -27.49 -23.68
CA VAL A 101 -3.84 -28.01 -24.80
C VAL A 101 -4.06 -29.52 -24.70
N PHE A 102 -3.02 -30.29 -24.34
CA PHE A 102 -3.11 -31.75 -24.36
C PHE A 102 -3.44 -32.36 -23.01
N ARG A 103 -2.97 -31.77 -21.90
CA ARG A 103 -3.18 -32.33 -20.56
C ARG A 103 -4.26 -31.63 -19.74
N ASN A 104 -4.70 -30.43 -20.16
CA ASN A 104 -5.72 -29.63 -19.48
C ASN A 104 -5.42 -29.40 -17.98
N VAL A 105 -4.13 -29.44 -17.60
CA VAL A 105 -3.66 -29.17 -16.23
C VAL A 105 -3.48 -27.67 -16.11
N THR A 106 -4.39 -27.01 -15.41
CA THR A 106 -4.50 -25.54 -15.40
C THR A 106 -3.73 -24.89 -14.26
N ASP A 107 -3.40 -25.63 -13.19
CA ASP A 107 -2.71 -25.10 -12.01
C ASP A 107 -1.23 -24.82 -12.29
N ASP A 108 -0.52 -25.76 -12.95
CA ASP A 108 0.90 -25.56 -13.33
C ASP A 108 1.09 -24.46 -14.39
N ALA A 109 0.07 -24.24 -15.23
CA ALA A 109 0.11 -23.27 -16.33
C ALA A 109 0.25 -21.81 -15.85
N ILE A 110 -0.23 -21.49 -14.65
CA ILE A 110 -0.13 -20.13 -14.08
C ILE A 110 1.34 -19.75 -13.89
N SER A 111 2.13 -20.64 -13.25
CA SER A 111 3.55 -20.41 -13.01
C SER A 111 4.34 -20.24 -14.31
N LEU A 112 4.04 -21.06 -15.32
CA LEU A 112 4.66 -20.98 -16.65
C LEU A 112 4.33 -19.67 -17.38
N ILE A 113 3.10 -19.15 -17.25
CA ILE A 113 2.74 -17.84 -17.83
C ILE A 113 3.46 -16.70 -17.12
N VAL A 114 3.59 -16.78 -15.79
CA VAL A 114 4.37 -15.80 -15.01
C VAL A 114 5.82 -15.77 -15.50
N ILE A 115 6.43 -16.95 -15.67
CA ILE A 115 7.80 -17.06 -16.17
C ILE A 115 7.89 -16.53 -17.60
N ALA A 116 6.96 -16.89 -18.49
CA ALA A 116 6.94 -16.38 -19.86
C ALA A 116 6.87 -14.84 -19.92
N ALA A 117 6.08 -14.21 -19.04
CA ALA A 117 6.01 -12.74 -18.94
C ALA A 117 7.38 -12.11 -18.59
N LEU A 118 8.10 -12.73 -17.66
CA LEU A 118 9.43 -12.27 -17.25
C LEU A 118 10.45 -12.42 -18.38
N PHE A 119 10.50 -13.59 -19.04
CA PHE A 119 11.44 -13.85 -20.13
C PHE A 119 11.20 -12.99 -21.37
N LEU A 120 9.95 -12.66 -21.69
CA LEU A 120 9.60 -11.72 -22.76
C LEU A 120 10.32 -10.38 -22.59
N ILE A 121 10.46 -9.90 -21.35
CA ILE A 121 11.15 -8.66 -21.04
C ILE A 121 12.67 -8.86 -20.97
N THR A 122 13.12 -9.89 -20.24
CA THR A 122 14.55 -10.17 -20.02
C THR A 122 15.30 -10.33 -21.34
N SER A 123 14.71 -10.97 -22.36
CA SER A 123 15.32 -11.09 -23.69
C SER A 123 15.63 -9.73 -24.33
N GLY A 124 14.78 -8.73 -24.13
CA GLY A 124 15.04 -7.36 -24.62
C GLY A 124 16.08 -6.63 -23.78
N ALA A 125 16.09 -6.83 -22.46
CA ALA A 125 17.11 -6.29 -21.58
C ALA A 125 18.53 -6.79 -21.95
N THR A 126 18.68 -8.09 -22.20
CA THR A 126 19.94 -8.67 -22.66
C THR A 126 20.34 -8.16 -24.04
N LEU A 127 19.40 -7.92 -24.95
CA LEU A 127 19.72 -7.31 -26.25
C LEU A 127 20.19 -5.85 -26.10
N GLY A 128 19.60 -5.10 -25.16
CA GLY A 128 20.00 -3.74 -24.85
C GLY A 128 21.47 -3.62 -24.44
N THR A 129 22.01 -4.61 -23.70
CA THR A 129 23.42 -4.63 -23.30
C THR A 129 24.37 -4.85 -24.47
N ALA A 130 23.95 -5.61 -25.49
CA ALA A 130 24.72 -5.80 -26.73
C ALA A 130 24.72 -4.56 -27.63
N GLY A 131 23.69 -3.71 -27.51
CA GLY A 131 23.45 -2.57 -28.39
C GLY A 131 24.57 -1.53 -28.41
N TYR A 132 25.36 -1.40 -27.32
CA TYR A 132 26.42 -0.40 -27.19
C TYR A 132 27.49 -0.46 -28.30
N ARG A 133 27.69 -1.61 -28.94
CA ARG A 133 28.75 -1.78 -29.95
C ARG A 133 28.27 -1.64 -31.38
N GLU A 134 27.23 -2.39 -31.72
CA GLU A 134 26.69 -2.49 -33.06
C GLU A 134 25.19 -2.20 -33.01
N PRO A 135 24.79 -0.93 -32.76
CA PRO A 135 23.41 -0.57 -32.51
C PRO A 135 22.51 -0.91 -33.69
N ARG A 136 23.03 -0.80 -34.93
CA ARG A 136 22.29 -1.12 -36.15
C ARG A 136 21.96 -2.61 -36.27
N ILE A 137 22.95 -3.49 -36.02
CA ILE A 137 22.73 -4.94 -36.02
C ILE A 137 21.74 -5.32 -34.91
N CYS A 138 21.95 -4.78 -33.71
CA CYS A 138 21.06 -5.04 -32.59
C CYS A 138 19.65 -4.51 -32.82
N LEU A 139 19.47 -3.41 -33.57
CA LEU A 139 18.17 -2.88 -33.95
C LEU A 139 17.42 -3.85 -34.88
N TYR A 140 18.08 -4.41 -35.90
CA TYR A 140 17.47 -5.43 -36.75
C TYR A 140 17.08 -6.69 -35.95
N ILE A 141 17.97 -7.15 -35.06
CA ILE A 141 17.67 -8.27 -34.16
C ILE A 141 16.49 -7.92 -33.24
N GLY A 142 16.43 -6.70 -32.71
CA GLY A 142 15.36 -6.22 -31.84
C GLY A 142 14.01 -6.18 -32.55
N LEU A 143 13.97 -5.79 -33.84
CA LEU A 143 12.77 -5.87 -34.66
C LEU A 143 12.30 -7.32 -34.86
N ILE A 144 13.22 -8.25 -35.16
CA ILE A 144 12.90 -9.67 -35.28
C ILE A 144 12.38 -10.23 -33.95
N CYS A 145 13.05 -9.93 -32.83
CA CYS A 145 12.61 -10.33 -31.50
C CYS A 145 11.26 -9.72 -31.11
N SER A 146 10.94 -8.50 -31.56
CA SER A 146 9.63 -7.88 -31.36
C SER A 146 8.52 -8.63 -32.11
N VAL A 147 8.77 -9.02 -33.36
CA VAL A 147 7.86 -9.86 -34.15
C VAL A 147 7.65 -11.22 -33.48
N LEU A 148 8.72 -11.83 -32.95
CA LEU A 148 8.61 -13.07 -32.18
C LEU A 148 7.82 -12.87 -30.89
N GLY A 149 8.06 -11.80 -30.13
CA GLY A 149 7.29 -11.46 -28.93
C GLY A 149 5.80 -11.28 -29.22
N PHE A 150 5.46 -10.62 -30.33
CA PHE A 150 4.09 -10.51 -30.82
C PHE A 150 3.48 -11.87 -31.17
N ALA A 151 4.21 -12.72 -31.88
CA ALA A 151 3.77 -14.07 -32.21
C ALA A 151 3.51 -14.91 -30.94
N LYS A 152 4.39 -14.82 -29.93
CA LYS A 152 4.21 -15.48 -28.62
C LYS A 152 2.94 -14.97 -27.92
N LEU A 153 2.68 -13.67 -27.94
CA LEU A 153 1.45 -13.09 -27.38
C LEU A 153 0.19 -13.58 -28.11
N LEU A 154 0.25 -13.76 -29.44
CA LEU A 154 -0.84 -14.37 -30.21
C LEU A 154 -1.08 -15.83 -29.83
N VAL A 155 -0.02 -16.61 -29.61
CA VAL A 155 -0.13 -18.00 -29.14
C VAL A 155 -0.78 -18.04 -27.75
N LEU A 156 -0.35 -17.18 -26.83
CA LEU A 156 -0.98 -17.08 -25.49
C LEU A 156 -2.46 -16.72 -25.58
N LYS A 157 -2.83 -15.80 -26.49
CA LYS A 157 -4.23 -15.40 -26.69
C LYS A 157 -5.06 -16.51 -27.35
N LYS A 158 -4.56 -17.14 -28.41
CA LYS A 158 -5.32 -18.07 -29.25
C LYS A 158 -5.31 -19.50 -28.71
N ASN A 159 -4.15 -20.00 -28.30
CA ASN A 159 -3.96 -21.41 -27.92
C ASN A 159 -4.20 -21.61 -26.42
N ILE A 160 -3.67 -20.71 -25.57
CA ILE A 160 -3.87 -20.76 -24.11
C ILE A 160 -5.17 -20.07 -23.69
N LYS A 161 -5.86 -19.39 -24.62
CA LYS A 161 -7.16 -18.72 -24.42
C LYS A 161 -7.15 -17.69 -23.29
N ILE A 162 -6.01 -17.02 -23.05
CA ILE A 162 -5.95 -15.89 -22.11
C ILE A 162 -6.82 -14.76 -22.68
N LYS A 163 -7.75 -14.24 -21.88
CA LYS A 163 -8.69 -13.18 -22.29
C LYS A 163 -8.04 -11.80 -22.31
N ILE A 164 -7.10 -11.60 -23.23
CA ILE A 164 -6.49 -10.31 -23.53
C ILE A 164 -7.37 -9.58 -24.54
N GLY A 165 -7.94 -8.45 -24.12
CA GLY A 165 -8.73 -7.59 -25.00
C GLY A 165 -7.85 -6.89 -26.06
N VAL A 166 -8.49 -6.29 -27.06
CA VAL A 166 -7.78 -5.72 -28.22
C VAL A 166 -6.91 -4.53 -27.80
N VAL A 167 -7.41 -3.69 -26.90
CA VAL A 167 -6.69 -2.50 -26.46
C VAL A 167 -5.53 -2.87 -25.52
N SER A 168 -5.71 -3.84 -24.62
CA SER A 168 -4.62 -4.37 -23.79
C SER A 168 -3.58 -5.09 -24.63
N PHE A 169 -4.00 -5.80 -25.67
CA PHE A 169 -3.09 -6.45 -26.61
C PHE A 169 -2.23 -5.43 -27.36
N ALA A 170 -2.82 -4.32 -27.81
CA ALA A 170 -2.07 -3.22 -28.40
C ALA A 170 -1.10 -2.58 -27.39
N GLY A 171 -1.55 -2.34 -26.15
CA GLY A 171 -0.71 -1.80 -25.07
C GLY A 171 0.49 -2.69 -24.73
N ILE A 172 0.28 -4.00 -24.56
CA ILE A 172 1.35 -4.98 -24.32
C ILE A 172 2.29 -5.06 -25.53
N THR A 173 1.76 -5.05 -26.75
CA THR A 173 2.58 -5.06 -27.97
C THR A 173 3.47 -3.82 -28.06
N LEU A 174 2.94 -2.64 -27.72
CA LEU A 174 3.70 -1.39 -27.67
C LEU A 174 4.84 -1.48 -26.65
N VAL A 175 4.56 -2.02 -25.45
CA VAL A 175 5.60 -2.25 -24.43
C VAL A 175 6.66 -3.21 -24.91
N LEU A 176 6.29 -4.34 -25.52
CA LEU A 176 7.24 -5.32 -26.04
C LEU A 176 8.11 -4.74 -27.16
N LEU A 177 7.50 -4.02 -28.10
CA LEU A 177 8.24 -3.33 -29.16
C LEU A 177 9.26 -2.35 -28.56
N TRP A 178 8.82 -1.52 -27.61
CA TRP A 178 9.71 -0.57 -26.95
C TRP A 178 10.82 -1.26 -26.15
N ASN A 179 10.50 -2.38 -25.49
CA ASN A 179 11.45 -3.19 -24.73
C ASN A 179 12.64 -3.68 -25.58
N PHE A 180 12.42 -4.05 -26.84
CA PHE A 180 13.50 -4.49 -27.73
C PHE A 180 14.22 -3.34 -28.45
N LEU A 181 13.59 -2.18 -28.60
CA LEU A 181 14.15 -1.04 -29.34
C LEU A 181 14.87 -0.02 -28.45
N THR A 182 14.43 0.18 -27.20
CA THR A 182 14.92 1.27 -26.36
C THR A 182 16.44 1.18 -26.14
N GLY A 183 16.97 -0.02 -25.88
CA GLY A 183 18.40 -0.27 -25.69
C GLY A 183 19.24 0.19 -26.87
N THR A 184 18.83 -0.21 -28.06
CA THR A 184 19.58 -0.02 -29.30
C THR A 184 19.49 1.43 -29.79
N LEU A 185 18.32 2.07 -29.66
CA LEU A 185 18.13 3.48 -29.98
C LEU A 185 18.95 4.42 -29.06
N MET A 186 19.10 4.05 -27.79
CA MET A 186 19.95 4.80 -26.86
C MET A 186 21.44 4.62 -27.19
N SER A 187 21.87 3.41 -27.53
CA SER A 187 23.24 3.15 -27.99
C SER A 187 23.60 3.88 -29.28
N ASP A 188 22.70 3.87 -30.28
CA ASP A 188 22.92 4.61 -31.54
C ASP A 188 23.11 6.11 -31.28
N PHE A 189 22.31 6.67 -30.37
CA PHE A 189 22.45 8.06 -29.99
C PHE A 189 23.78 8.35 -29.31
N LEU A 190 24.20 7.50 -28.38
CA LEU A 190 25.48 7.63 -27.68
C LEU A 190 26.66 7.60 -28.67
N LEU A 191 26.64 6.67 -29.62
CA LEU A 191 27.69 6.51 -30.63
C LEU A 191 27.70 7.60 -31.70
N SER A 192 26.58 8.30 -31.92
CA SER A 192 26.51 9.43 -32.86
C SER A 192 27.38 10.63 -32.47
N GLY A 193 27.96 10.65 -31.27
CA GLY A 193 28.77 11.75 -30.75
C GLY A 193 27.97 13.01 -30.36
N THR A 194 26.65 12.98 -30.53
CA THR A 194 25.75 14.09 -30.15
C THR A 194 25.18 14.00 -28.74
N ALA A 195 25.52 12.92 -28.03
CA ALA A 195 25.03 12.64 -26.69
C ALA A 195 25.70 13.56 -25.66
N ASN A 196 24.88 14.43 -25.06
CA ASN A 196 25.19 15.05 -23.78
C ASN A 196 24.29 14.43 -22.68
N PRO A 197 24.63 14.58 -21.39
CA PRO A 197 23.85 13.98 -20.30
C PRO A 197 22.38 14.39 -20.31
N GLU A 198 22.07 15.63 -20.67
CA GLU A 198 20.72 16.18 -20.72
C GLU A 198 19.87 15.52 -21.82
N LYS A 199 20.37 15.46 -23.07
CA LYS A 199 19.66 14.81 -24.18
C LYS A 199 19.52 13.30 -23.97
N MET A 200 20.49 12.66 -23.31
CA MET A 200 20.36 11.26 -22.90
C MET A 200 19.20 11.06 -21.93
N GLN A 201 19.07 11.95 -20.94
CA GLN A 201 17.95 11.95 -20.01
C GLN A 201 16.62 12.21 -20.72
N GLU A 202 16.56 13.18 -21.64
CA GLU A 202 15.35 13.47 -22.43
C GLU A 202 14.90 12.25 -23.26
N ARG A 203 15.83 11.55 -23.93
CA ARG A 203 15.49 10.33 -24.68
C ARG A 203 15.04 9.19 -23.77
N TRP A 204 15.62 9.07 -22.59
CA TRP A 204 15.19 8.10 -21.59
C TRP A 204 13.79 8.40 -21.06
N ILE A 205 13.46 9.67 -20.79
CA ILE A 205 12.10 10.12 -20.42
C ILE A 205 11.11 9.89 -21.57
N ALA A 206 11.51 10.13 -22.83
CA ALA A 206 10.68 9.78 -23.98
C ALA A 206 10.39 8.27 -24.02
N GLY A 207 11.37 7.44 -23.67
CA GLY A 207 11.16 6.00 -23.52
C GLY A 207 10.18 5.63 -22.41
N TRP A 208 10.23 6.32 -21.27
CA TRP A 208 9.19 6.20 -20.25
C TRP A 208 7.81 6.55 -20.77
N CYS A 209 7.67 7.62 -21.58
CA CYS A 209 6.38 8.01 -22.14
C CYS A 209 5.78 6.90 -23.02
N VAL A 210 6.59 6.27 -23.88
CA VAL A 210 6.12 5.16 -24.73
C VAL A 210 5.72 3.96 -23.87
N PHE A 211 6.53 3.61 -22.88
CA PHE A 211 6.25 2.52 -21.94
C PHE A 211 4.95 2.76 -21.14
N LEU A 212 4.80 3.94 -20.54
CA LEU A 212 3.60 4.33 -19.78
C LEU A 212 2.35 4.40 -20.66
N SER A 213 2.49 4.78 -21.93
CA SER A 213 1.38 4.76 -22.89
C SER A 213 0.86 3.34 -23.10
N GLY A 214 1.75 2.35 -23.18
CA GLY A 214 1.36 0.94 -23.24
C GLY A 214 0.61 0.49 -21.99
N ILE A 215 1.06 0.87 -20.80
CA ILE A 215 0.37 0.59 -19.53
C ILE A 215 -1.01 1.27 -19.51
N LEU A 216 -1.09 2.52 -19.96
CA LEU A 216 -2.33 3.30 -20.02
C LEU A 216 -3.37 2.64 -20.91
N LEU A 217 -2.99 2.17 -22.09
CA LEU A 217 -3.92 1.43 -22.98
C LEU A 217 -4.47 0.18 -22.29
N THR A 218 -3.61 -0.62 -21.66
CA THR A 218 -4.02 -1.82 -20.92
C THR A 218 -4.91 -1.49 -19.72
N PHE A 219 -4.63 -0.38 -19.03
CA PHE A 219 -5.44 0.11 -17.92
C PHE A 219 -6.81 0.59 -18.38
N LEU A 220 -6.91 1.38 -19.45
CA LEU A 220 -8.17 1.91 -19.96
C LEU A 220 -9.15 0.80 -20.34
N GLU A 221 -8.66 -0.28 -20.97
CA GLU A 221 -9.50 -1.45 -21.25
C GLU A 221 -9.95 -2.14 -19.96
N SER A 222 -9.02 -2.35 -19.03
CA SER A 222 -9.28 -3.02 -17.75
C SER A 222 -10.30 -2.27 -16.90
N ALA A 223 -10.17 -0.95 -16.82
CA ALA A 223 -11.11 -0.05 -16.16
C ALA A 223 -12.45 -0.02 -16.88
N GLY A 224 -12.46 -0.18 -18.22
CA GLY A 224 -13.65 -0.19 -19.07
C GLY A 224 -14.60 -1.37 -18.81
N VAL A 225 -14.09 -2.55 -18.46
CA VAL A 225 -14.90 -3.77 -18.27
C VAL A 225 -15.88 -3.62 -17.09
N SER A 226 -17.17 -3.89 -17.34
CA SER A 226 -18.23 -3.91 -16.31
C SER A 226 -18.05 -5.07 -15.33
N GLN A 227 -18.37 -4.83 -14.06
CA GLN A 227 -18.32 -5.84 -13.00
C GLN A 227 -19.20 -7.05 -13.32
N SER A 228 -20.38 -6.84 -13.91
CA SER A 228 -21.29 -7.93 -14.31
C SER A 228 -20.64 -8.92 -15.29
N LYS A 229 -19.88 -8.42 -16.27
CA LYS A 229 -19.14 -9.25 -17.23
C LYS A 229 -17.98 -10.00 -16.57
N ILE A 230 -17.32 -9.38 -15.59
CA ILE A 230 -16.25 -10.02 -14.80
C ILE A 230 -16.85 -11.17 -13.98
N ASP A 231 -18.01 -10.94 -13.35
CA ASP A 231 -18.63 -11.92 -12.48
C ASP A 231 -19.15 -13.15 -13.23
N GLU A 232 -19.81 -12.94 -14.36
CA GLU A 232 -20.25 -14.02 -15.25
C GLU A 232 -19.07 -14.85 -15.74
N ASN A 233 -17.99 -14.18 -16.18
CA ASN A 233 -16.79 -14.85 -16.66
C ASN A 233 -16.10 -15.68 -15.57
N ASN A 234 -15.95 -15.11 -14.38
CA ASN A 234 -15.26 -15.74 -13.26
C ASN A 234 -16.02 -16.95 -12.69
N ASN A 235 -17.36 -16.99 -12.81
CA ASN A 235 -18.15 -18.13 -12.33
C ASN A 235 -18.06 -19.34 -13.27
N ARG A 236 -17.88 -19.11 -14.57
CA ARG A 236 -17.91 -20.18 -15.57
C ARG A 236 -16.55 -20.75 -15.94
N ASN A 237 -15.48 -19.97 -15.76
CA ASN A 237 -14.17 -20.31 -16.32
C ASN A 237 -13.09 -20.56 -15.25
N VAL A 238 -12.16 -21.46 -15.56
CA VAL A 238 -10.93 -21.68 -14.80
C VAL A 238 -10.08 -20.41 -14.76
N PHE A 239 -9.31 -20.19 -13.69
CA PHE A 239 -8.54 -18.96 -13.45
C PHE A 239 -7.70 -18.53 -14.67
N LEU A 240 -7.06 -19.48 -15.34
CA LEU A 240 -6.26 -19.29 -16.56
C LEU A 240 -6.99 -18.49 -17.67
N HIS A 241 -8.31 -18.71 -17.80
CA HIS A 241 -9.14 -18.08 -18.82
C HIS A 241 -9.89 -16.84 -18.31
N ARG A 242 -9.62 -16.38 -17.08
CA ARG A 242 -10.24 -15.18 -16.50
C ARG A 242 -9.49 -13.91 -16.91
N TYR A 243 -10.19 -12.78 -16.82
CA TYR A 243 -9.56 -11.46 -17.01
C TYR A 243 -8.48 -11.18 -15.96
N SER A 244 -8.62 -11.75 -14.76
CA SER A 244 -7.64 -11.65 -13.68
C SER A 244 -6.26 -12.17 -14.09
N MET A 245 -6.21 -13.27 -14.85
CA MET A 245 -4.93 -13.82 -15.31
C MET A 245 -4.26 -12.91 -16.35
N ALA A 246 -5.03 -12.33 -17.28
CA ALA A 246 -4.51 -11.36 -18.24
C ALA A 246 -3.95 -10.11 -17.54
N ARG A 247 -4.63 -9.62 -16.49
CA ARG A 247 -4.18 -8.49 -15.67
C ARG A 247 -2.91 -8.82 -14.89
N LEU A 248 -2.84 -10.00 -14.28
CA LEU A 248 -1.64 -10.48 -13.58
C LEU A 248 -0.44 -10.57 -14.54
N PHE A 249 -0.63 -11.16 -15.71
CA PHE A 249 0.38 -11.23 -16.76
C PHE A 249 0.88 -9.83 -17.15
N ALA A 250 -0.03 -8.88 -17.39
CA ALA A 250 0.34 -7.50 -17.73
C ALA A 250 1.11 -6.80 -16.59
N ILE A 251 0.67 -6.94 -15.34
CA ILE A 251 1.35 -6.35 -14.16
C ILE A 251 2.79 -6.86 -14.06
N LEU A 252 3.00 -8.17 -14.23
CA LEU A 252 4.34 -8.77 -14.16
C LEU A 252 5.23 -8.30 -15.31
N LEU A 253 4.68 -8.25 -16.53
CA LEU A 253 5.38 -7.73 -17.70
C LEU A 253 5.77 -6.26 -17.51
N PHE A 254 4.89 -5.43 -16.94
CA PHE A 254 5.18 -4.02 -16.65
C PHE A 254 6.18 -3.86 -15.50
N ALA A 255 6.12 -4.69 -14.46
CA ALA A 255 7.10 -4.68 -13.38
C ALA A 255 8.51 -5.03 -13.90
N ALA A 256 8.62 -6.08 -14.73
CA ALA A 256 9.86 -6.43 -15.39
C ALA A 256 10.34 -5.32 -16.35
N GLY A 257 9.42 -4.71 -17.11
CA GLY A 257 9.73 -3.60 -18.02
C GLY A 257 10.29 -2.37 -17.28
N CYS A 258 9.72 -2.04 -16.11
CA CYS A 258 10.25 -1.00 -15.24
C CYS A 258 11.67 -1.32 -14.76
N ALA A 259 11.93 -2.57 -14.35
CA ALA A 259 13.27 -3.00 -13.96
C ALA A 259 14.26 -2.89 -15.13
N HIS A 260 13.84 -3.20 -16.35
CA HIS A 260 14.66 -2.99 -17.54
C HIS A 260 14.94 -1.50 -17.80
N ILE A 261 13.94 -0.61 -17.76
CA ILE A 261 14.15 0.84 -17.95
C ILE A 261 15.04 1.44 -16.84
N TYR A 262 14.93 0.93 -15.61
CA TYR A 262 15.85 1.24 -14.51
C TYR A 262 17.28 0.77 -14.83
N GLY A 263 17.45 -0.48 -15.26
CA GLY A 263 18.74 -1.04 -15.67
C GLY A 263 19.39 -0.25 -16.82
N MET A 264 18.58 0.22 -17.77
CA MET A 264 18.99 1.12 -18.83
C MET A 264 19.55 2.45 -18.30
N ALA A 265 18.93 3.05 -17.28
CA ALA A 265 19.47 4.27 -16.68
C ALA A 265 20.88 4.03 -16.12
N TYR A 266 21.11 2.88 -15.48
CA TYR A 266 22.43 2.49 -14.99
C TYR A 266 23.43 2.25 -16.13
N MET A 267 23.06 1.46 -17.13
CA MET A 267 23.92 1.11 -18.27
C MET A 267 24.40 2.33 -19.05
N PHE A 268 23.54 3.34 -19.20
CA PHE A 268 23.86 4.56 -19.93
C PHE A 268 24.31 5.72 -19.02
N SER A 269 24.59 5.43 -17.74
CA SER A 269 25.01 6.43 -16.74
C SER A 269 24.09 7.65 -16.67
N ILE A 270 22.79 7.42 -16.85
CA ILE A 270 21.77 8.47 -16.81
C ILE A 270 21.50 8.82 -15.36
N LYS A 271 21.65 10.10 -15.05
CA LYS A 271 21.26 10.63 -13.75
C LYS A 271 19.73 10.57 -13.65
N HIS A 272 19.25 9.67 -12.80
CA HIS A 272 17.84 9.47 -12.52
C HIS A 272 17.57 9.74 -11.05
N TYR A 273 16.33 10.06 -10.75
CA TYR A 273 15.86 10.35 -9.41
C TYR A 273 14.63 9.51 -9.09
N LEU A 274 14.34 9.34 -7.81
CA LEU A 274 13.16 8.58 -7.37
C LEU A 274 11.86 9.11 -8.00
N GLY A 275 11.76 10.43 -8.21
CA GLY A 275 10.62 11.09 -8.84
C GLY A 275 10.34 10.64 -10.28
N ASP A 276 11.36 10.19 -11.01
CA ASP A 276 11.20 9.76 -12.41
C ASP A 276 10.31 8.50 -12.53
N TYR A 277 10.20 7.72 -11.45
CA TYR A 277 9.41 6.49 -11.38
C TYR A 277 7.97 6.72 -10.88
N LEU A 278 7.61 7.94 -10.46
CA LEU A 278 6.29 8.25 -9.90
C LEU A 278 5.12 7.89 -10.84
N PRO A 279 5.14 8.24 -12.14
CA PRO A 279 4.05 7.88 -13.04
C PRO A 279 3.87 6.36 -13.18
N PHE A 280 4.98 5.61 -13.16
CA PHE A 280 4.92 4.15 -13.17
C PHE A 280 4.25 3.61 -11.91
N THR A 281 4.65 4.10 -10.73
CA THR A 281 4.05 3.69 -9.45
C THR A 281 2.54 3.96 -9.43
N VAL A 282 2.09 5.11 -9.96
CA VAL A 282 0.66 5.41 -10.12
C VAL A 282 -0.02 4.38 -11.02
N MET A 283 0.52 4.17 -12.22
CA MET A 283 -0.10 3.29 -13.22
C MET A 283 -0.15 1.83 -12.75
N ILE A 284 0.91 1.33 -12.10
CA ILE A 284 0.96 -0.04 -11.59
C ILE A 284 0.01 -0.22 -10.40
N SER A 285 -0.10 0.76 -9.50
CA SER A 285 -1.09 0.72 -8.41
C SER A 285 -2.52 0.67 -8.94
N LEU A 286 -2.84 1.47 -9.97
CA LEU A 286 -4.15 1.43 -10.63
C LEU A 286 -4.43 0.07 -11.29
N MET A 287 -3.41 -0.53 -11.93
CA MET A 287 -3.51 -1.87 -12.51
C MET A 287 -3.68 -2.97 -11.44
N ILE A 288 -2.95 -2.90 -10.32
CA ILE A 288 -3.08 -3.83 -9.20
C ILE A 288 -4.46 -3.67 -8.55
N TYR A 289 -4.97 -2.45 -8.38
CA TYR A 289 -6.33 -2.19 -7.93
C TYR A 289 -7.35 -2.90 -8.83
N GLU A 290 -7.23 -2.75 -10.15
CA GLU A 290 -8.09 -3.44 -11.11
C GLU A 290 -7.94 -4.96 -11.03
N PHE A 291 -6.74 -5.48 -10.80
CA PHE A 291 -6.53 -6.90 -10.56
C PHE A 291 -7.26 -7.37 -9.30
N VAL A 292 -7.09 -6.72 -8.15
CA VAL A 292 -7.76 -7.07 -6.88
C VAL A 292 -9.28 -7.03 -7.04
N ARG A 293 -9.81 -5.97 -7.68
CA ARG A 293 -11.24 -5.86 -8.00
C ARG A 293 -11.76 -7.05 -8.79
N SER A 294 -10.95 -7.61 -9.68
CA SER A 294 -11.32 -8.77 -10.49
C SER A 294 -11.37 -10.09 -9.72
N LEU A 295 -10.82 -10.17 -8.49
CA LEU A 295 -10.76 -11.39 -7.69
C LEU A 295 -12.03 -11.68 -6.86
N LYS A 296 -13.10 -10.90 -7.02
CA LYS A 296 -14.43 -11.06 -6.35
C LYS A 296 -14.46 -10.90 -4.83
N LYS A 297 -13.35 -10.60 -4.17
CA LYS A 297 -13.33 -10.32 -2.73
C LYS A 297 -13.03 -8.83 -2.52
N PRO A 298 -14.07 -7.98 -2.31
CA PRO A 298 -13.84 -6.58 -2.00
C PRO A 298 -13.08 -6.51 -0.67
N GLN A 299 -11.85 -6.01 -0.73
CA GLN A 299 -11.02 -5.78 0.43
C GLN A 299 -10.73 -4.28 0.46
N PRO A 300 -11.65 -3.47 1.00
CA PRO A 300 -11.54 -2.01 0.93
C PRO A 300 -10.25 -1.50 1.56
N GLU A 301 -9.75 -2.20 2.59
CA GLU A 301 -8.47 -1.91 3.24
C GLU A 301 -7.27 -2.14 2.31
N LEU A 302 -7.26 -3.25 1.56
CA LEU A 302 -6.22 -3.55 0.58
C LEU A 302 -6.28 -2.59 -0.61
N GLU A 303 -7.49 -2.30 -1.10
CA GLU A 303 -7.71 -1.32 -2.17
C GLU A 303 -7.21 0.08 -1.77
N LEU A 304 -7.52 0.51 -0.54
CA LEU A 304 -7.02 1.77 0.03
C LEU A 304 -5.49 1.75 0.09
N PHE A 305 -4.92 0.68 0.64
CA PHE A 305 -3.48 0.54 0.79
C PHE A 305 -2.77 0.65 -0.57
N ILE A 306 -3.19 -0.12 -1.57
CA ILE A 306 -2.60 -0.14 -2.92
C ILE A 306 -2.63 1.25 -3.56
N LEU A 307 -3.75 1.97 -3.44
CA LEU A 307 -3.92 3.29 -4.04
C LEU A 307 -3.25 4.41 -3.24
N CYS A 308 -2.89 4.18 -1.98
CA CYS A 308 -2.07 5.09 -1.18
C CYS A 308 -0.56 4.91 -1.41
N ILE A 309 -0.09 3.77 -1.95
CA ILE A 309 1.34 3.55 -2.25
C ILE A 309 1.95 4.69 -3.08
N PRO A 310 1.35 5.15 -4.20
CA PRO A 310 1.94 6.22 -4.98
C PRO A 310 1.99 7.54 -4.22
N ALA A 311 0.99 7.86 -3.39
CA ALA A 311 1.01 9.05 -2.53
C ALA A 311 2.15 9.00 -1.50
N CYS A 312 2.38 7.85 -0.85
CA CYS A 312 3.52 7.65 0.04
C CYS A 312 4.85 7.82 -0.71
N PHE A 313 4.98 7.17 -1.87
CA PHE A 313 6.17 7.25 -2.72
C PHE A 313 6.45 8.70 -3.16
N PHE A 314 5.39 9.45 -3.44
CA PHE A 314 5.44 10.87 -3.78
C PHE A 314 5.95 11.73 -2.63
N ILE A 315 5.45 11.51 -1.41
CA ILE A 315 5.92 12.24 -0.22
C ILE A 315 7.40 11.96 0.06
N VAL A 316 7.83 10.70 -0.09
CA VAL A 316 9.26 10.32 0.05
C VAL A 316 10.11 10.99 -1.03
N ALA A 317 9.68 10.95 -2.30
CA ALA A 317 10.40 11.58 -3.39
C ALA A 317 10.53 13.12 -3.23
N LEU A 318 9.50 13.77 -2.66
CA LEU A 318 9.56 15.18 -2.32
C LEU A 318 10.53 15.46 -1.16
N ALA A 319 10.47 14.65 -0.09
CA ALA A 319 11.31 14.84 1.10
C ALA A 319 12.81 14.75 0.76
N ASP A 320 13.18 13.83 -0.12
CA ASP A 320 14.58 13.64 -0.54
C ASP A 320 15.02 14.58 -1.68
N SER A 321 14.18 15.54 -2.08
CA SER A 321 14.43 16.46 -3.21
C SER A 321 14.76 15.73 -4.52
N GLN A 322 14.17 14.54 -4.71
CA GLN A 322 14.41 13.63 -5.84
C GLN A 322 13.45 13.86 -7.00
N ILE A 323 12.89 15.07 -7.11
CA ILE A 323 12.11 15.51 -8.26
C ILE A 323 12.87 16.70 -8.85
N LYS A 324 13.06 16.74 -10.17
CA LYS A 324 13.77 17.84 -10.84
C LYS A 324 13.00 18.47 -11.99
N THR A 325 11.81 17.96 -12.26
CA THR A 325 10.93 18.42 -13.33
C THR A 325 10.19 19.68 -12.88
N GLY A 326 10.53 20.80 -13.52
CA GLY A 326 9.86 22.07 -13.33
C GLY A 326 8.64 22.21 -14.24
N TRP A 327 7.89 23.29 -14.04
CA TRP A 327 6.80 23.64 -14.93
C TRP A 327 7.33 24.00 -16.32
N GLY A 328 6.81 23.35 -17.35
CA GLY A 328 7.14 23.59 -18.75
C GLY A 328 6.20 22.83 -19.67
N LEU A 329 5.97 23.31 -20.89
CA LEU A 329 5.06 22.71 -21.88
C LEU A 329 5.65 21.46 -22.59
N ASN A 330 6.74 20.91 -22.07
CA ASN A 330 7.39 19.73 -22.63
C ASN A 330 6.79 18.44 -22.04
N LEU A 331 7.21 17.27 -22.54
CA LEU A 331 6.79 15.95 -22.02
C LEU A 331 6.97 15.78 -20.51
N ASN A 332 7.87 16.55 -19.90
CA ASN A 332 8.14 16.60 -18.47
C ASN A 332 6.94 17.09 -17.64
N ILE A 333 5.91 17.67 -18.25
CA ILE A 333 4.69 18.12 -17.56
C ILE A 333 3.98 16.98 -16.82
N LEU A 334 4.07 15.74 -17.34
CA LEU A 334 3.49 14.55 -16.71
C LEU A 334 4.24 14.14 -15.44
N TRP A 335 5.50 14.57 -15.29
CA TRP A 335 6.31 14.39 -14.09
C TRP A 335 6.22 15.61 -13.15
N TYR A 336 5.45 16.65 -13.50
CA TYR A 336 5.26 17.79 -12.62
C TYR A 336 4.32 17.38 -11.46
N PRO A 337 4.79 17.44 -10.19
CA PRO A 337 4.07 16.90 -9.04
C PRO A 337 2.57 17.25 -8.95
N PRO A 338 2.15 18.52 -9.00
CA PRO A 338 0.73 18.84 -8.80
C PRO A 338 -0.15 18.33 -9.95
N ILE A 339 0.39 18.24 -11.17
CA ILE A 339 -0.33 17.71 -12.33
C ILE A 339 -0.50 16.20 -12.20
N LEU A 340 0.57 15.48 -11.87
CA LEU A 340 0.50 14.04 -11.68
C LEU A 340 -0.46 13.66 -10.54
N ALA A 341 -0.36 14.35 -9.40
CA ALA A 341 -1.27 14.14 -8.27
C ALA A 341 -2.73 14.47 -8.64
N GLY A 342 -2.96 15.60 -9.33
CA GLY A 342 -4.29 16.01 -9.78
C GLY A 342 -4.93 15.01 -10.75
N ILE A 343 -4.19 14.57 -11.77
CA ILE A 343 -4.66 13.55 -12.72
C ILE A 343 -4.97 12.24 -12.00
N THR A 344 -4.07 11.79 -11.12
CA THR A 344 -4.27 10.56 -10.33
C THR A 344 -5.53 10.65 -9.47
N GLY A 345 -5.71 11.77 -8.77
CA GLY A 345 -6.90 12.04 -7.98
C GLY A 345 -8.19 12.02 -8.81
N ALA A 346 -8.18 12.61 -10.02
CA ALA A 346 -9.32 12.61 -10.93
C ALA A 346 -9.66 11.20 -11.46
N VAL A 347 -8.65 10.40 -11.81
CA VAL A 347 -8.84 9.01 -12.24
C VAL A 347 -9.44 8.17 -11.12
N ILE A 348 -8.88 8.25 -9.91
CA ILE A 348 -9.40 7.52 -8.73
C ILE A 348 -10.82 7.97 -8.38
N PHE A 349 -11.13 9.27 -8.48
CA PHE A 349 -12.49 9.77 -8.27
C PHE A 349 -13.48 9.18 -9.27
N THR A 350 -13.10 9.16 -10.56
CA THR A 350 -13.92 8.61 -11.63
C THR A 350 -14.17 7.11 -11.43
N LEU A 351 -13.14 6.37 -11.03
CA LEU A 351 -13.29 4.96 -10.62
C LEU A 351 -14.21 4.82 -9.40
N GLY A 352 -14.11 5.72 -8.42
CA GLY A 352 -14.99 5.77 -7.24
C GLY A 352 -16.46 5.95 -7.59
N ILE A 353 -16.77 6.86 -8.52
CA ILE A 353 -18.13 7.06 -9.04
C ILE A 353 -18.59 5.80 -9.78
N LYS A 354 -17.78 5.31 -10.72
CA LYS A 354 -18.12 4.17 -11.58
C LYS A 354 -18.38 2.90 -10.76
N ASN A 355 -17.55 2.65 -9.75
CA ASN A 355 -17.61 1.46 -8.91
C ASN A 355 -18.49 1.65 -7.67
N LYS A 356 -19.11 2.82 -7.49
CA LYS A 356 -19.91 3.18 -6.30
C LYS A 356 -19.17 2.95 -4.97
N SER A 357 -17.85 3.17 -4.96
CA SER A 357 -17.00 2.99 -3.78
C SER A 357 -16.71 4.33 -3.13
N ASP A 358 -17.24 4.55 -1.92
CA ASP A 358 -16.97 5.76 -1.15
C ASP A 358 -15.51 5.83 -0.68
N CYS A 359 -14.87 4.68 -0.43
CA CYS A 359 -13.46 4.60 -0.05
C CYS A 359 -12.54 5.33 -1.07
N LEU A 360 -12.81 5.15 -2.37
CA LEU A 360 -12.02 5.78 -3.43
C LEU A 360 -12.18 7.30 -3.47
N LYS A 361 -13.33 7.83 -3.06
CA LYS A 361 -13.54 9.29 -2.98
C LYS A 361 -12.61 9.91 -1.94
N TYR A 362 -12.38 9.21 -0.82
CA TYR A 362 -11.43 9.66 0.20
C TYR A 362 -9.98 9.59 -0.30
N VAL A 363 -9.60 8.53 -1.02
CA VAL A 363 -8.26 8.45 -1.64
C VAL A 363 -8.05 9.58 -2.65
N SER A 364 -9.06 9.87 -3.49
CA SER A 364 -8.99 11.00 -4.41
C SER A 364 -8.77 12.33 -3.67
N ALA A 365 -9.44 12.55 -2.54
CA ALA A 365 -9.23 13.73 -1.72
C ALA A 365 -7.77 13.84 -1.22
N VAL A 366 -7.13 12.72 -0.87
CA VAL A 366 -5.69 12.70 -0.51
C VAL A 366 -4.81 13.18 -1.68
N TYR A 367 -5.10 12.75 -2.91
CA TYR A 367 -4.36 13.22 -4.08
C TYR A 367 -4.65 14.69 -4.43
N VAL A 368 -5.87 15.19 -4.21
CA VAL A 368 -6.18 16.63 -4.33
C VAL A 368 -5.37 17.44 -3.32
N LEU A 369 -5.28 16.96 -2.08
CA LEU A 369 -4.44 17.59 -1.05
C LEU A 369 -2.96 17.59 -1.43
N LEU A 370 -2.47 16.48 -1.99
CA LEU A 370 -1.10 16.36 -2.47
C LEU A 370 -0.83 17.31 -3.64
N ALA A 371 -1.79 17.47 -4.55
CA ALA A 371 -1.71 18.46 -5.62
C ALA A 371 -1.63 19.89 -5.06
N LEU A 372 -2.52 20.24 -4.12
CA LEU A 372 -2.51 21.55 -3.45
C LEU A 372 -1.20 21.83 -2.69
N LEU A 373 -0.65 20.82 -2.01
CA LEU A 373 0.62 20.90 -1.32
C LEU A 373 1.77 21.23 -2.28
N THR A 374 1.71 20.70 -3.49
CA THR A 374 2.79 20.79 -4.49
C THR A 374 2.59 21.87 -5.54
N VAL A 375 1.53 22.70 -5.46
CA VAL A 375 1.28 23.78 -6.44
C VAL A 375 2.46 24.76 -6.57
N LYS A 376 3.19 25.03 -5.48
CA LYS A 376 4.34 25.93 -5.47
C LYS A 376 5.68 25.22 -5.69
N TYR A 377 5.65 23.91 -5.94
CA TYR A 377 6.86 23.13 -6.10
C TYR A 377 7.70 23.64 -7.27
N SER A 378 8.98 23.87 -7.00
CA SER A 378 10.01 24.23 -7.97
C SER A 378 11.25 23.36 -7.76
N PRO A 379 11.86 22.82 -8.83
CA PRO A 379 13.10 22.04 -8.73
C PRO A 379 14.26 22.78 -8.05
N ALA A 380 14.29 24.11 -8.18
CA ALA A 380 15.32 24.94 -7.58
C ALA A 380 15.15 25.12 -6.06
N ARG A 381 13.93 24.93 -5.56
CA ARG A 381 13.55 25.11 -4.15
C ARG A 381 12.50 24.06 -3.76
N PRO A 382 12.88 22.77 -3.73
CA PRO A 382 11.94 21.67 -3.45
C PRO A 382 11.25 21.78 -2.09
N GLU A 383 11.87 22.49 -1.14
CA GLU A 383 11.35 22.79 0.20
C GLU A 383 10.22 23.82 0.25
N GLU A 384 10.03 24.64 -0.79
CA GLU A 384 8.99 25.69 -0.86
C GLU A 384 7.58 25.12 -1.17
N LEU A 385 7.22 24.02 -0.50
CA LEU A 385 5.87 23.43 -0.59
C LEU A 385 4.83 24.33 0.10
N ASN A 386 3.58 24.23 -0.35
CA ASN A 386 2.48 25.03 0.14
C ASN A 386 1.86 24.46 1.43
N TRP A 387 2.69 24.15 2.43
CA TRP A 387 2.31 23.54 3.70
C TRP A 387 1.21 24.31 4.42
N LYS A 388 1.27 25.65 4.39
CA LYS A 388 0.29 26.53 5.05
C LYS A 388 -1.10 26.35 4.43
N PHE A 389 -1.21 26.43 3.10
CA PHE A 389 -2.50 26.32 2.43
C PHE A 389 -3.07 24.90 2.53
N ALA A 390 -2.25 23.87 2.28
CA ALA A 390 -2.68 22.49 2.40
C ALA A 390 -3.11 22.15 3.84
N GLY A 391 -2.33 22.57 4.84
CA GLY A 391 -2.65 22.37 6.26
C GLY A 391 -3.96 23.07 6.67
N VAL A 392 -4.14 24.35 6.31
CA VAL A 392 -5.39 25.08 6.59
C VAL A 392 -6.58 24.41 5.92
N PHE A 393 -6.43 23.97 4.67
CA PHE A 393 -7.51 23.27 3.96
C PHE A 393 -7.87 21.94 4.63
N ILE A 394 -6.88 21.11 5.02
CA ILE A 394 -7.10 19.83 5.72
C ILE A 394 -7.83 20.06 7.05
N VAL A 395 -7.33 20.98 7.88
CA VAL A 395 -7.93 21.31 9.17
C VAL A 395 -9.36 21.81 8.96
N THR A 396 -9.58 22.76 8.06
CA THR A 396 -10.92 23.33 7.80
C THR A 396 -11.89 22.26 7.28
N ALA A 397 -11.45 21.41 6.35
CA ALA A 397 -12.28 20.35 5.79
C ALA A 397 -12.63 19.29 6.85
N LEU A 398 -11.66 18.83 7.64
CA LEU A 398 -11.91 17.85 8.72
C LEU A 398 -12.83 18.40 9.80
N LEU A 399 -12.64 19.66 10.19
CA LEU A 399 -13.47 20.33 11.19
C LEU A 399 -14.91 20.52 10.68
N LEU A 400 -15.10 21.03 9.46
CA LEU A 400 -16.43 21.19 8.85
C LEU A 400 -17.13 19.83 8.66
N LEU A 401 -16.43 18.82 8.14
CA LEU A 401 -16.98 17.47 7.98
C LEU A 401 -17.35 16.84 9.32
N GLY A 402 -16.51 17.01 10.34
CA GLY A 402 -16.79 16.54 11.70
C GLY A 402 -18.01 17.23 12.32
N ILE A 403 -18.17 18.54 12.10
CA ILE A 403 -19.35 19.31 12.56
C ILE A 403 -20.61 18.85 11.82
N ILE A 404 -20.58 18.81 10.47
CA ILE A 404 -21.73 18.45 9.63
C ILE A 404 -22.18 17.01 9.90
N LYS A 405 -21.24 16.05 9.94
CA LYS A 405 -21.54 14.64 10.22
C LYS A 405 -21.72 14.35 11.71
N LYS A 406 -21.56 15.36 12.58
CA LYS A 406 -21.55 15.22 14.03
C LYS A 406 -20.57 14.13 14.53
N ASN A 407 -19.46 13.95 13.83
CA ASN A 407 -18.42 12.97 14.14
C ASN A 407 -17.26 13.65 14.90
N ILE A 408 -17.23 13.43 16.21
CA ILE A 408 -16.27 14.04 17.13
C ILE A 408 -14.83 13.63 16.80
N ALA A 409 -14.59 12.40 16.33
CA ALA A 409 -13.24 11.93 16.04
C ALA A 409 -12.56 12.76 14.93
N LEU A 410 -13.32 13.20 13.93
CA LEU A 410 -12.80 14.05 12.84
C LEU A 410 -12.45 15.45 13.35
N CYS A 411 -13.29 16.04 14.21
CA CYS A 411 -12.98 17.33 14.83
C CYS A 411 -11.74 17.25 15.72
N VAL A 412 -11.61 16.17 16.50
CA VAL A 412 -10.43 15.93 17.36
C VAL A 412 -9.17 15.81 16.52
N LEU A 413 -9.20 15.00 15.47
CA LEU A 413 -8.08 14.85 14.53
C LEU A 413 -7.68 16.19 13.91
N SER A 414 -8.66 17.00 13.53
CA SER A 414 -8.43 18.36 13.00
C SER A 414 -7.69 19.25 13.99
N ILE A 415 -8.04 19.23 15.27
CA ILE A 415 -7.40 20.06 16.31
C ILE A 415 -5.98 19.58 16.59
N PHE A 416 -5.74 18.28 16.56
CA PHE A 416 -4.37 17.75 16.63
C PHE A 416 -3.52 18.20 15.46
N ILE A 417 -4.00 18.03 14.22
CA ILE A 417 -3.28 18.46 13.02
C ILE A 417 -3.00 19.96 13.06
N LEU A 418 -3.99 20.78 13.46
CA LEU A 418 -3.81 22.23 13.62
C LEU A 418 -2.73 22.54 14.67
N SER A 419 -2.76 21.88 15.82
CA SER A 419 -1.82 22.11 16.91
C SER A 419 -0.39 21.73 16.52
N PHE A 420 -0.20 20.61 15.82
CA PHE A 420 1.10 20.23 15.25
C PHE A 420 1.54 21.20 14.15
N GLY A 421 0.62 21.64 13.29
CA GLY A 421 0.91 22.63 12.24
C GLY A 421 1.41 23.96 12.82
N LEU A 422 0.85 24.39 13.95
CA LEU A 422 1.28 25.61 14.65
C LEU A 422 2.75 25.56 15.12
N LEU A 423 3.32 24.37 15.41
CA LEU A 423 4.74 24.23 15.78
C LEU A 423 5.68 24.73 14.69
N SER A 424 5.26 24.61 13.42
CA SER A 424 6.07 25.06 12.28
C SER A 424 5.99 26.57 12.03
N MET A 425 5.12 27.29 12.75
CA MET A 425 4.92 28.73 12.55
C MET A 425 5.75 29.55 13.52
N ASN A 426 6.61 30.44 12.99
CA ASN A 426 7.38 31.41 13.79
C ASN A 426 6.48 32.28 14.70
N SER A 427 5.20 32.44 14.34
CA SER A 427 4.19 33.08 15.18
C SER A 427 4.00 32.39 16.52
N LEU A 428 4.03 31.05 16.57
CA LEU A 428 3.91 30.30 17.82
C LEU A 428 5.13 30.57 18.73
N GLU A 429 6.33 30.61 18.16
CA GLU A 429 7.55 30.97 18.91
C GLU A 429 7.47 32.39 19.47
N SER A 430 6.97 33.36 18.68
CA SER A 430 6.79 34.74 19.14
C SER A 430 5.76 34.86 20.27
N ILE A 431 4.66 34.09 20.20
CA ILE A 431 3.63 34.01 21.25
C ILE A 431 4.24 33.37 22.50
N SER A 432 4.96 32.26 22.32
CA SER A 432 5.63 31.53 23.39
C SER A 432 6.58 32.45 24.17
N LYS A 433 7.46 33.18 23.48
CA LYS A 433 8.38 34.16 24.08
C LYS A 433 7.64 35.29 24.80
N ARG A 434 6.55 35.81 24.21
CA ARG A 434 5.76 36.89 24.81
C ARG A 434 5.13 36.50 26.15
N PHE A 435 4.72 35.24 26.30
CA PHE A 435 4.08 34.73 27.51
C PHE A 435 5.03 33.99 28.46
N GLY A 436 6.34 33.95 28.13
CA GLY A 436 7.33 33.18 28.88
C GLY A 436 7.12 31.67 28.82
N LEU A 437 6.33 31.18 27.85
CA LEU A 437 6.03 29.77 27.67
C LEU A 437 7.11 29.07 26.87
N THR A 438 7.21 27.75 27.01
CA THR A 438 7.87 26.89 26.02
C THR A 438 6.97 26.67 24.82
N VAL A 439 7.57 26.37 23.67
CA VAL A 439 6.84 26.08 22.42
C VAL A 439 5.89 24.88 22.62
N GLY A 440 6.33 23.88 23.40
CA GLY A 440 5.51 22.73 23.78
C GLY A 440 4.33 23.10 24.68
N GLY A 441 4.53 23.97 25.67
CA GLY A 441 3.46 24.47 26.54
C GLY A 441 2.41 25.27 25.77
N THR A 442 2.84 26.17 24.88
CA THR A 442 1.93 26.94 24.02
C THR A 442 1.10 26.02 23.12
N MET A 443 1.71 24.99 22.53
CA MET A 443 1.00 23.97 21.75
C MET A 443 -0.02 23.20 22.59
N ALA A 444 0.35 22.78 23.81
CA ALA A 444 -0.52 22.07 24.72
C ALA A 444 -1.74 22.92 25.13
N ILE A 445 -1.55 24.23 25.36
CA ILE A 445 -2.66 25.16 25.62
C ILE A 445 -3.60 25.24 24.41
N CYS A 446 -3.07 25.44 23.19
CA CYS A 446 -3.87 25.52 21.97
C CYS A 446 -4.66 24.22 21.71
N CYS A 447 -4.00 23.06 21.86
CA CYS A 447 -4.63 21.76 21.67
C CYS A 447 -5.71 21.48 22.73
N GLY A 448 -5.36 21.66 24.01
CA GLY A 448 -6.26 21.41 25.13
C GLY A 448 -7.49 22.32 25.12
N SER A 449 -7.31 23.62 24.85
CA SER A 449 -8.42 24.58 24.72
C SER A 449 -9.32 24.26 23.53
N GLY A 450 -8.74 23.90 22.38
CA GLY A 450 -9.51 23.48 21.21
C GLY A 450 -10.34 22.22 21.47
N LEU A 451 -9.75 21.20 22.09
CA LEU A 451 -10.45 19.97 22.43
C LEU A 451 -11.57 20.21 23.46
N LEU A 452 -11.35 21.07 24.45
CA LEU A 452 -12.39 21.46 25.41
C LEU A 452 -13.54 22.23 24.75
N ALA A 453 -13.24 23.14 23.82
CA ALA A 453 -14.26 23.83 23.04
C ALA A 453 -15.14 22.85 22.25
N LEU A 454 -14.54 21.79 21.67
CA LEU A 454 -15.32 20.71 21.05
C LEU A 454 -16.19 19.98 22.07
N CYS A 455 -15.66 19.60 23.24
CA CYS A 455 -16.45 18.94 24.29
C CYS A 455 -17.65 19.79 24.72
N ILE A 456 -17.49 21.11 24.83
CA ILE A 456 -18.58 22.05 25.15
C ILE A 456 -19.61 22.09 24.01
N GLY A 457 -19.15 22.18 22.75
CA GLY A 457 -20.02 22.24 21.57
C GLY A 457 -20.86 20.98 21.36
N PHE A 458 -20.28 19.79 21.57
CA PHE A 458 -20.98 18.51 21.45
C PHE A 458 -21.76 18.09 22.71
N GLY A 459 -21.51 18.74 23.85
CA GLY A 459 -22.20 18.54 25.11
C GLY A 459 -22.21 17.08 25.57
N LYS A 460 -23.40 16.54 25.90
CA LYS A 460 -23.57 15.16 26.40
C LYS A 460 -23.11 14.07 25.44
N LYS A 461 -22.90 14.37 24.16
CA LYS A 461 -22.41 13.39 23.16
C LYS A 461 -20.89 13.23 23.19
N SER A 462 -20.18 14.11 23.91
CA SER A 462 -18.72 13.99 24.04
C SER A 462 -18.35 12.80 24.91
N PRO A 463 -17.47 11.88 24.43
CA PRO A 463 -16.97 10.80 25.26
C PRO A 463 -16.18 11.36 26.46
N GLN A 464 -16.38 10.75 27.63
CA GLN A 464 -15.75 11.18 28.89
C GLN A 464 -14.23 11.19 28.80
N ILE A 465 -13.65 10.16 28.16
CA ILE A 465 -12.20 10.02 27.95
C ILE A 465 -11.63 11.24 27.21
N LEU A 466 -12.35 11.77 26.22
CA LEU A 466 -11.89 12.93 25.47
C LEU A 466 -11.88 14.20 26.34
N SER A 467 -12.91 14.40 27.17
CA SER A 467 -12.96 15.55 28.08
C SER A 467 -11.86 15.49 29.14
N LEU A 468 -11.54 14.29 29.64
CA LEU A 468 -10.43 14.07 30.57
C LEU A 468 -9.09 14.34 29.89
N PHE A 469 -8.89 13.79 28.70
CA PHE A 469 -7.67 13.99 27.90
C PHE A 469 -7.47 15.46 27.54
N ALA A 470 -8.50 16.16 27.08
CA ALA A 470 -8.46 17.58 26.76
C ALA A 470 -8.06 18.44 27.97
N SER A 471 -8.65 18.14 29.13
CA SER A 471 -8.33 18.79 30.40
C SER A 471 -6.90 18.51 30.84
N PHE A 472 -6.40 17.29 30.64
CA PHE A 472 -5.03 16.92 30.95
C PHE A 472 -4.02 17.61 30.03
N VAL A 473 -4.28 17.69 28.72
CA VAL A 473 -3.40 18.40 27.77
C VAL A 473 -3.38 19.90 28.08
N LEU A 474 -4.54 20.51 28.38
CA LEU A 474 -4.59 21.90 28.81
C LEU A 474 -3.84 22.12 30.13
N MET A 475 -4.00 21.19 31.09
CA MET A 475 -3.29 21.20 32.38
C MET A 475 -1.77 21.22 32.18
N LEU A 476 -1.22 20.40 31.28
CA LEU A 476 0.22 20.39 30.97
C LEU A 476 0.71 21.75 30.43
N GLY A 477 -0.08 22.38 29.56
CA GLY A 477 0.23 23.72 29.07
C GLY A 477 0.18 24.80 30.15
N LEU A 478 -0.81 24.71 31.06
CA LEU A 478 -0.93 25.60 32.22
C LEU A 478 0.21 25.41 33.22
N PHE A 479 0.72 24.18 33.40
CA PHE A 479 1.89 23.90 34.23
C PHE A 479 3.11 24.69 33.77
N ASP A 480 3.38 24.69 32.47
CA ASP A 480 4.48 25.43 31.86
C ASP A 480 4.33 26.95 32.10
N PHE A 481 3.10 27.46 31.94
CA PHE A 481 2.77 28.86 32.22
C PHE A 481 3.01 29.26 33.69
N ILE A 482 2.59 28.40 34.62
CA ILE A 482 2.62 28.63 36.07
C ILE A 482 4.04 28.59 36.64
N LEU A 483 4.93 27.81 36.01
CA LEU A 483 6.35 27.73 36.33
C LEU A 483 7.12 28.97 35.84
N ALA A 484 6.76 29.51 34.68
CA ALA A 484 7.45 30.65 34.08
C ALA A 484 7.17 32.00 34.77
N ASN A 485 6.04 32.14 35.49
CA ASN A 485 5.57 33.44 35.99
C ASN A 485 5.46 33.50 37.54
N SER A 486 6.00 34.57 38.13
CA SER A 486 6.06 34.80 39.57
C SER A 486 4.85 35.60 40.10
N SER A 487 4.05 34.89 40.90
CA SER A 487 3.01 35.29 41.87
C SER A 487 1.74 36.06 41.47
N TRP A 488 1.74 37.20 40.76
CA TRP A 488 0.52 38.03 40.68
C TRP A 488 -0.37 37.83 39.44
N VAL A 489 0.19 37.36 38.32
CA VAL A 489 -0.57 37.09 37.07
C VAL A 489 -1.39 35.78 37.15
N LEU A 490 -1.16 34.98 38.19
CA LEU A 490 -1.79 33.66 38.39
C LEU A 490 -3.28 33.73 38.74
N PHE A 491 -3.72 34.78 39.43
CA PHE A 491 -5.09 34.90 39.94
C PHE A 491 -6.16 35.02 38.83
N PRO A 492 -6.02 35.92 37.83
CA PRO A 492 -6.98 35.97 36.73
C PRO A 492 -6.98 34.71 35.87
N ILE A 493 -5.85 34.03 35.73
CA ILE A 493 -5.74 32.79 34.95
C ILE A 493 -6.38 31.62 35.71
N ALA A 494 -6.18 31.53 37.02
CA ALA A 494 -6.90 30.58 37.88
C ALA A 494 -8.41 30.75 37.75
N MET A 495 -8.89 32.00 37.75
CA MET A 495 -10.31 32.30 37.56
C MET A 495 -10.80 31.86 36.18
N VAL A 496 -10.08 32.13 35.09
CA VAL A 496 -10.46 31.65 33.75
C VAL A 496 -10.50 30.13 33.68
N VAL A 497 -9.54 29.44 34.31
CA VAL A 497 -9.48 27.97 34.35
C VAL A 497 -10.63 27.38 35.17
N ILE A 498 -10.96 27.98 36.33
CA ILE A 498 -12.11 27.59 37.16
C ILE A 498 -13.42 27.80 36.40
N VAL A 499 -13.61 28.99 35.79
CA VAL A 499 -14.81 29.29 35.00
C VAL A 499 -14.95 28.31 33.83
N THR A 500 -13.86 28.04 33.10
CA THR A 500 -13.86 27.06 32.00
C THR A 500 -14.20 25.66 32.51
N GLY A 501 -13.61 25.23 33.63
CA GLY A 501 -13.90 23.95 34.27
C GLY A 501 -15.36 23.82 34.74
N VAL A 502 -15.94 24.90 35.28
CA VAL A 502 -17.35 24.96 35.69
C VAL A 502 -18.28 24.88 34.47
N ILE A 503 -17.96 25.58 33.37
CA ILE A 503 -18.74 25.49 32.11
C ILE A 503 -18.72 24.05 31.57
N VAL A 504 -17.55 23.41 31.58
CA VAL A 504 -17.40 22.01 31.16
C VAL A 504 -18.17 21.07 32.09
N LEU A 505 -18.13 21.29 33.41
CA LEU A 505 -18.90 20.55 34.40
C LEU A 505 -20.41 20.68 34.16
N LEU A 506 -20.91 21.91 33.98
CA LEU A 506 -22.33 22.16 33.74
C LEU A 506 -22.82 21.50 32.45
N ARG A 507 -21.97 21.46 31.41
CA ARG A 507 -22.34 20.93 30.10
C ARG A 507 -22.19 19.42 29.98
N THR A 508 -21.16 18.84 30.60
CA THR A 508 -20.84 17.39 30.51
C THR A 508 -21.34 16.59 31.72
N ARG A 509 -21.65 17.26 32.85
CA ARG A 509 -22.00 16.67 34.15
C ARG A 509 -20.90 15.81 34.78
N HIS A 510 -19.64 16.02 34.39
CA HIS A 510 -18.49 15.30 34.95
C HIS A 510 -17.58 16.23 35.75
N ILE A 511 -17.28 15.85 36.99
CA ILE A 511 -16.46 16.64 37.92
C ILE A 511 -14.96 16.46 37.72
N ALA A 512 -14.55 15.33 37.13
CA ALA A 512 -13.14 14.98 36.95
C ALA A 512 -12.33 15.98 36.08
N PRO A 513 -12.84 16.54 34.96
CA PRO A 513 -12.20 17.65 34.23
C PRO A 513 -11.83 18.85 35.10
N LEU A 514 -12.74 19.27 35.98
CA LEU A 514 -12.54 20.38 36.91
C LEU A 514 -11.43 20.06 37.92
N ILE A 515 -11.43 18.85 38.47
CA ILE A 515 -10.39 18.39 39.39
C ILE A 515 -9.01 18.39 38.72
N ILE A 516 -8.91 17.88 37.48
CA ILE A 516 -7.65 17.83 36.72
C ILE A 516 -7.11 19.24 36.45
N LEU A 517 -7.96 20.17 36.04
CA LEU A 517 -7.56 21.57 35.77
C LEU A 517 -7.09 22.33 37.03
N LEU A 518 -7.44 21.85 38.23
CA LEU A 518 -7.01 22.43 39.52
C LEU A 518 -5.65 21.89 40.01
N ILE A 519 -5.17 20.76 39.48
CA ILE A 519 -3.89 20.13 39.89
C ILE A 519 -2.66 21.06 39.79
N PRO A 520 -2.50 21.92 38.76
CA PRO A 520 -1.34 22.82 38.67
C PRO A 520 -1.25 23.81 39.83
N PHE A 521 -2.39 24.20 40.40
CA PHE A 521 -2.46 25.08 41.56
C PHE A 521 -2.10 24.33 42.85
N CYS A 522 -2.53 23.07 42.97
CA CYS A 522 -2.13 22.19 44.08
C CYS A 522 -0.62 21.88 44.08
N TYR A 523 0.01 21.78 42.89
CA TYR A 523 1.45 21.50 42.77
C TYR A 523 2.34 22.65 43.28
N LYS A 524 1.95 23.92 43.08
CA LYS A 524 2.71 25.06 43.61
C LYS A 524 2.65 25.16 45.15
N MET A 525 1.60 24.62 45.77
CA MET A 525 1.50 24.41 47.23
C MET A 525 2.33 23.21 47.72
N TYR A 526 2.54 22.20 46.88
CA TYR A 526 3.40 21.05 47.16
C TYR A 526 4.90 21.36 47.01
N GLY A 527 5.26 22.38 46.22
CA GLY A 527 6.64 22.81 45.95
C GLY A 527 7.43 23.42 47.12
N ILE A 528 6.84 23.57 48.31
CA ILE A 528 7.55 23.90 49.56
C ILE A 528 8.04 22.62 50.27
N GLY A 529 7.58 21.44 49.85
CA GLY A 529 7.98 20.16 50.43
C GLY A 529 8.69 19.26 49.42
N ARG A 530 9.88 18.81 49.81
CA ARG A 530 10.68 17.71 49.21
C ARG A 530 11.59 18.02 48.02
N SER A 531 12.81 18.35 48.42
CA SER A 531 14.04 17.83 47.83
C SER A 531 14.06 16.29 47.66
N LEU A 532 14.82 15.85 46.66
CA LEU A 532 15.40 14.51 46.37
C LEU A 532 14.75 13.61 45.29
N SER A 533 15.49 13.54 44.17
CA SER A 533 16.14 12.35 43.57
C SER A 533 15.36 11.35 42.68
N ASN A 534 15.45 11.57 41.36
CA ASN A 534 16.02 10.69 40.31
C ASN A 534 16.02 9.15 40.49
N TRP A 535 14.90 8.43 40.43
CA TRP A 535 14.93 6.95 40.25
C TRP A 535 13.82 6.31 39.39
N ARG A 536 13.07 7.06 38.56
CA ARG A 536 11.92 6.48 37.81
C ARG A 536 12.19 5.98 36.39
N ALA A 537 13.36 6.24 35.82
CA ALA A 537 13.77 5.62 34.55
C ALA A 537 14.21 4.15 34.71
N ILE A 538 14.64 3.75 35.91
CA ILE A 538 15.10 2.38 36.21
C ILE A 538 13.93 1.41 36.38
N ILE A 539 12.77 1.87 36.86
CA ILE A 539 11.56 1.03 36.99
C ILE A 539 10.92 0.73 35.62
N ALA A 540 11.08 1.61 34.62
CA ALA A 540 10.56 1.38 33.27
C ALA A 540 11.32 0.26 32.52
N GLY A 541 12.62 0.07 32.80
CA GLY A 541 13.41 -1.03 32.24
C GLY A 541 13.01 -2.41 32.75
N PHE A 542 12.71 -2.54 34.05
CA PHE A 542 12.25 -3.81 34.64
C PHE A 542 10.83 -4.20 34.19
N LEU A 543 9.98 -3.24 33.84
CA LEU A 543 8.62 -3.53 33.36
C LEU A 543 8.60 -4.15 31.95
N PHE A 544 9.48 -3.69 31.04
CA PHE A 544 9.59 -4.26 29.69
C PHE A 544 10.16 -5.68 29.68
N LEU A 545 11.07 -5.98 30.61
CA LEU A 545 11.69 -7.30 30.76
C LEU A 545 10.69 -8.33 31.33
N PHE A 546 9.80 -7.90 32.23
CA PHE A 546 8.71 -8.72 32.78
C PHE A 546 7.64 -9.06 31.73
N ILE A 547 7.29 -8.12 30.84
CA ILE A 547 6.28 -8.33 29.79
C ILE A 547 6.79 -9.33 28.72
N GLY A 548 8.08 -9.28 28.36
CA GLY A 548 8.68 -10.24 27.42
C GLY A 548 8.71 -11.68 27.94
N ALA A 549 8.97 -11.87 29.23
CA ALA A 549 8.96 -13.19 29.88
C ALA A 549 7.54 -13.79 29.98
N PHE A 550 6.53 -12.94 30.20
CA PHE A 550 5.13 -13.35 30.32
C PHE A 550 4.54 -13.94 29.01
N PHE A 551 4.90 -13.38 27.84
CA PHE A 551 4.42 -13.89 26.55
C PHE A 551 5.06 -15.22 26.13
N SER A 552 6.32 -15.48 26.50
CA SER A 552 6.99 -16.77 26.26
C SER A 552 6.39 -17.91 27.09
N TYR A 553 5.95 -17.61 28.31
CA TYR A 553 5.36 -18.60 29.22
C TYR A 553 3.95 -19.07 28.78
N ILE A 554 3.14 -18.20 28.17
CA ILE A 554 1.79 -18.57 27.69
C ILE A 554 1.83 -19.48 26.45
N LYS A 555 2.89 -19.41 25.64
CA LYS A 555 3.06 -20.21 24.42
C LYS A 555 3.39 -21.69 24.70
N GLY A 556 4.04 -21.99 25.84
CA GLY A 556 4.37 -23.36 26.25
C GLY A 556 3.16 -24.20 26.69
N LYS A 557 2.14 -23.58 27.29
CA LYS A 557 1.03 -24.30 27.94
C LYS A 557 -0.05 -24.85 27.00
N LYS A 558 0.00 -24.51 25.70
CA LYS A 558 -0.98 -24.98 24.69
C LYS A 558 -0.51 -26.21 23.90
N SER A 559 0.81 -26.45 23.84
CA SER A 559 1.39 -27.62 23.19
C SER A 559 1.26 -28.89 24.03
N GLU A 560 1.25 -28.76 25.35
CA GLU A 560 1.16 -29.88 26.29
C GLU A 560 -0.26 -30.47 26.38
N LYS A 561 -1.30 -29.66 26.16
CA LYS A 561 -2.71 -30.13 26.12
C LYS A 561 -3.06 -30.95 24.87
N LEU A 562 -2.41 -30.70 23.74
CA LEU A 562 -2.65 -31.44 22.50
C LEU A 562 -1.96 -32.81 22.48
N ILE A 563 -0.85 -32.96 23.21
CA ILE A 563 -0.14 -34.25 23.37
C ILE A 563 -0.92 -35.18 24.31
N ASN A 564 -1.54 -34.64 25.36
CA ASN A 564 -2.30 -35.47 26.32
C ASN A 564 -3.71 -35.87 25.82
N GLN A 565 -4.27 -35.22 24.79
CA GLN A 565 -5.58 -35.60 24.22
C GLN A 565 -5.50 -36.57 23.03
N GLY A 566 -4.32 -36.79 22.43
CA GLY A 566 -4.13 -37.75 21.34
C GLY A 566 -3.90 -39.20 21.79
N ASN A 567 -3.58 -39.43 23.07
CA ASN A 567 -3.16 -40.75 23.58
C ASN A 567 -4.20 -41.49 24.42
N GLY A 568 -5.45 -41.01 24.53
CA GLY A 568 -6.41 -41.63 25.43
C GLY A 568 -7.86 -41.46 25.01
N THR A 569 -8.28 -42.16 23.95
CA THR A 569 -9.64 -42.74 23.78
C THR A 569 -9.80 -43.32 22.38
N ASN A 570 -9.55 -44.62 22.22
CA ASN A 570 -10.41 -45.51 21.43
C ASN A 570 -10.11 -47.00 21.72
N PRO A 571 -10.61 -47.57 22.84
CA PRO A 571 -10.62 -49.01 23.04
C PRO A 571 -12.04 -49.59 23.21
N LEU A 572 -13.10 -48.99 22.65
CA LEU A 572 -14.46 -49.54 22.76
C LEU A 572 -15.31 -49.31 21.50
N MET A 573 -14.93 -49.93 20.40
CA MET A 573 -15.86 -50.29 19.32
C MET A 573 -15.41 -51.60 18.67
N ASN A 574 -15.42 -52.68 19.46
CA ASN A 574 -15.42 -54.04 18.91
C ASN A 574 -16.11 -55.06 19.86
N GLN A 575 -17.33 -54.73 20.30
CA GLN A 575 -18.28 -55.72 20.81
C GLN A 575 -19.69 -55.29 20.40
N GLY A 576 -20.32 -56.04 19.49
CA GLY A 576 -21.74 -55.87 19.18
C GLY A 576 -22.14 -55.95 17.70
N ALA A 577 -21.69 -56.96 16.97
CA ALA A 577 -22.40 -57.43 15.78
C ALA A 577 -22.47 -58.97 15.84
N LYS A 578 -23.58 -59.44 16.43
CA LYS A 578 -24.26 -60.66 16.00
C LYS A 578 -25.15 -60.30 14.83
#